data_AF-A0A945CQP2-F1
#
_entry.id   AF-A0A945CQP2-F1
#
_cell.length_a   1.000
_cell.length_b   1.000
_cell.length_c   1.000
_cell.angle_alpha   90.00
_cell.angle_beta   90.00
_cell.angle_gamma   90.00
#
_symmetry.space_group_name_H-M   'P 1'
#
loop_
_entity.id
_entity.type
_entity.pdbx_description
1 polymer ?
#
loop_
_entity_poly.entity_id
_entity_poly.type
_entity_poly.pdbx_seq_one_letter_code
_entity_poly.pdbx_strand_id
1 'polypeptide(L)'
;EEPMDEQSISSYVWLSGQLDIPVVGPETAEGKMFTRAEWILRNASDISRGGVGDLGGITPLMKTVHLCESFGIRMEVHGGGPGNLSVLCAMGIPGEFYERGLLHPFIDYEEVPPYLNALPDPMDDEGYVHISQEPGIGWDINFEYIEENRVE
;
A
#
# COMPACT_ATOMS: atom_id res chain seq x y z
N GLU A 1 1.50 -11.90 -7.49
CA GLU A 1 2.00 -11.17 -6.31
C GLU A 1 2.55 -12.17 -5.31
N GLU A 2 3.69 -11.84 -4.71
CA GLU A 2 4.39 -12.58 -3.64
C GLU A 2 4.26 -14.14 -3.62
N PRO A 3 4.54 -14.88 -4.72
CA PRO A 3 4.37 -16.34 -4.72
C PRO A 3 5.52 -17.12 -4.06
N MET A 4 6.58 -16.42 -3.63
CA MET A 4 7.81 -16.99 -3.07
C MET A 4 8.36 -16.09 -1.97
N ASP A 5 9.27 -16.63 -1.16
CA ASP A 5 9.99 -15.84 -0.15
C ASP A 5 10.79 -14.68 -0.80
N GLU A 6 10.42 -13.44 -0.46
CA GLU A 6 11.02 -12.22 -1.03
C GLU A 6 12.47 -11.98 -0.60
N GLN A 7 12.98 -12.71 0.40
CA GLN A 7 14.41 -12.71 0.71
C GLN A 7 15.23 -13.35 -0.43
N SER A 8 14.61 -14.21 -1.25
CA SER A 8 15.24 -14.79 -2.44
C SER A 8 15.00 -13.94 -3.70
N ILE A 9 15.68 -12.81 -3.80
CA ILE A 9 15.64 -11.96 -5.01
C ILE A 9 15.98 -12.78 -6.27
N SER A 10 16.92 -13.73 -6.18
CA SER A 10 17.28 -14.60 -7.30
C SER A 10 16.13 -15.48 -7.78
N SER A 11 15.26 -15.94 -6.88
CA SER A 11 14.07 -16.70 -7.28
C SER A 11 13.10 -15.82 -8.07
N TYR A 12 12.93 -14.57 -7.66
CA TYR A 12 12.08 -13.59 -8.35
C TYR A 12 12.64 -13.19 -9.72
N VAL A 13 13.96 -12.98 -9.83
CA VAL A 13 14.62 -12.76 -11.15
C VAL A 13 14.38 -13.94 -12.09
N TRP A 14 14.50 -15.17 -11.60
CA TRP A 14 14.18 -16.35 -12.41
C TRP A 14 12.70 -16.36 -12.81
N LEU A 15 11.78 -16.19 -11.85
CA LEU A 15 10.34 -16.29 -12.09
C LEU A 15 9.86 -15.23 -13.08
N SER A 16 10.24 -13.97 -12.90
CA SER A 16 9.89 -12.86 -13.80
C SER A 16 10.43 -13.08 -15.22
N GLY A 17 11.57 -13.77 -15.36
CA GLY A 17 12.09 -14.19 -16.66
C GLY A 17 11.42 -15.42 -17.28
N GLN A 18 10.54 -16.13 -16.56
CA GLN A 18 9.80 -17.30 -17.06
C GLN A 18 8.34 -17.02 -17.39
N LEU A 19 7.77 -15.93 -16.89
CA LEU A 19 6.35 -15.64 -16.98
C LEU A 19 6.06 -14.53 -17.99
N ASP A 20 4.95 -14.70 -18.72
CA ASP A 20 4.37 -13.59 -19.50
C ASP A 20 3.46 -12.70 -18.63
N ILE A 21 2.96 -13.23 -17.51
CA ILE A 21 2.14 -12.48 -16.56
C ILE A 21 3.03 -11.61 -15.68
N PRO A 22 2.68 -10.32 -15.44
CA PRO A 22 3.48 -9.44 -14.60
C PRO A 22 3.64 -9.96 -13.16
N VAL A 23 4.87 -9.91 -12.65
CA VAL A 23 5.21 -10.14 -11.25
C VAL A 23 5.28 -8.80 -10.54
N VAL A 24 4.55 -8.68 -9.42
CA VAL A 24 4.57 -7.51 -8.54
C VAL A 24 5.27 -7.85 -7.23
N GLY A 25 6.13 -6.95 -6.77
CA GLY A 25 6.90 -7.08 -5.52
C GLY A 25 8.08 -6.10 -5.45
N PRO A 26 8.81 -6.04 -4.33
CA PRO A 26 8.52 -6.75 -3.08
C PRO A 26 7.52 -6.01 -2.18
N GLU A 27 6.68 -6.74 -1.46
CA GLU A 27 5.84 -6.20 -0.38
C GLU A 27 6.59 -6.26 0.97
N THR A 28 6.93 -7.46 1.43
CA THR A 28 7.41 -7.75 2.77
C THR A 28 8.93 -7.62 2.93
N ALA A 29 9.69 -7.58 1.83
CA ALA A 29 11.14 -7.45 1.90
C ALA A 29 11.54 -6.14 2.62
N GLU A 30 12.33 -6.28 3.68
CA GLU A 30 12.87 -5.16 4.44
C GLU A 30 13.84 -4.29 3.61
N GLY A 31 14.37 -3.23 4.22
CA GLY A 31 15.39 -2.37 3.60
C GLY A 31 14.83 -1.22 2.75
N LYS A 32 13.50 -1.02 2.77
CA LYS A 32 12.82 0.17 2.21
C LYS A 32 13.16 0.36 0.71
N MET A 33 13.29 1.60 0.26
CA MET A 33 13.66 1.96 -1.12
C MET A 33 15.01 1.37 -1.57
N PHE A 34 15.93 1.04 -0.66
CA PHE A 34 17.24 0.48 -1.04
C PHE A 34 17.10 -0.95 -1.60
N THR A 35 16.30 -1.79 -0.95
CA THR A 35 16.01 -3.14 -1.46
C THR A 35 15.18 -3.08 -2.74
N ARG A 36 14.21 -2.17 -2.84
CA ARG A 36 13.45 -1.97 -4.08
C ARG A 36 14.33 -1.51 -5.25
N ALA A 37 15.37 -0.72 -4.98
CA ALA A 37 16.35 -0.37 -6.01
C ALA A 37 17.11 -1.61 -6.53
N GLU A 38 17.46 -2.56 -5.65
CA GLU A 38 18.07 -3.83 -6.06
C GLU A 38 17.10 -4.72 -6.86
N TRP A 39 15.83 -4.76 -6.48
CA TRP A 39 14.80 -5.50 -7.22
C TRP A 39 14.60 -4.94 -8.64
N ILE A 40 14.50 -3.61 -8.76
CA ILE A 40 14.42 -2.91 -10.03
C ILE A 40 15.64 -3.20 -10.90
N LEU A 41 16.86 -3.01 -10.35
CA LEU A 41 18.11 -3.20 -11.10
C LEU A 41 18.26 -4.62 -11.64
N ARG A 42 17.75 -5.62 -10.91
CA ARG A 42 17.89 -7.04 -11.25
C ARG A 42 16.73 -7.59 -12.09
N ASN A 43 15.72 -6.77 -12.39
CA ASN A 43 14.46 -7.20 -13.00
C ASN A 43 13.80 -8.34 -12.20
N ALA A 44 13.75 -8.19 -10.87
CA ALA A 44 13.12 -9.17 -9.99
C ALA A 44 11.58 -9.10 -10.06
N SER A 45 11.01 -7.97 -10.46
CA SER A 45 9.58 -7.76 -10.68
C SER A 45 9.33 -6.78 -11.84
N ASP A 46 8.15 -6.87 -12.45
CA ASP A 46 7.68 -5.97 -13.50
C ASP A 46 6.99 -4.72 -12.94
N ILE A 47 6.46 -4.84 -11.71
CA ILE A 47 5.78 -3.79 -10.96
C ILE A 47 6.38 -3.76 -9.56
N SER A 48 6.79 -2.58 -9.10
CA SER A 48 7.29 -2.40 -7.75
C SER A 48 6.14 -2.41 -6.74
N ARG A 49 6.44 -2.64 -5.46
CA ARG A 49 5.42 -2.63 -4.40
C ARG A 49 5.95 -2.04 -3.10
N GLY A 50 5.04 -1.53 -2.29
CA GLY A 50 5.28 -1.20 -0.90
C GLY A 50 4.15 -0.39 -0.30
N GLY A 51 4.07 -0.36 1.01
CA GLY A 51 3.10 0.41 1.77
C GLY A 51 3.76 1.21 2.89
N VAL A 52 2.96 2.09 3.51
CA VAL A 52 3.39 2.90 4.65
C VAL A 52 3.86 2.01 5.80
N GLY A 53 3.17 0.90 6.06
CA GLY A 53 3.53 -0.09 7.07
C GLY A 53 4.86 -0.79 6.76
N ASP A 54 5.04 -1.24 5.52
CA ASP A 54 6.19 -2.06 5.11
C ASP A 54 7.50 -1.26 5.12
N LEU A 55 7.43 0.00 4.71
CA LEU A 55 8.62 0.83 4.50
C LEU A 55 8.96 1.74 5.68
N GLY A 56 8.11 1.74 6.71
CA GLY A 56 8.30 2.56 7.91
C GLY A 56 7.91 4.02 7.70
N GLY A 57 6.83 4.28 6.96
CA GLY A 57 6.16 5.58 6.89
C GLY A 57 5.90 6.12 5.49
N ILE A 58 5.17 7.24 5.43
CA ILE A 58 4.90 8.00 4.20
C ILE A 58 6.20 8.49 3.56
N THR A 59 7.15 8.99 4.35
CA THR A 59 8.43 9.51 3.86
C THR A 59 9.24 8.47 3.06
N PRO A 60 9.53 7.26 3.57
CA PRO A 60 10.22 6.24 2.78
C PRO A 60 9.37 5.68 1.63
N LEU A 61 8.04 5.65 1.77
CA LEU A 61 7.17 5.28 0.66
C LEU A 61 7.26 6.27 -0.51
N MET A 62 7.18 7.57 -0.26
CA MET A 62 7.38 8.60 -1.30
C MET A 62 8.77 8.55 -1.94
N LYS A 63 9.82 8.18 -1.19
CA LYS A 63 11.14 7.93 -1.78
C LYS A 63 11.13 6.72 -2.73
N THR A 64 10.34 5.70 -2.42
CA THR A 64 10.15 4.53 -3.27
C THR A 64 9.34 4.89 -4.52
N VAL A 65 8.32 5.73 -4.39
CA VAL A 65 7.57 6.30 -5.53
C VAL A 65 8.53 7.01 -6.49
N HIS A 66 9.32 7.97 -5.99
CA HIS A 66 10.27 8.71 -6.84
C HIS A 66 11.37 7.81 -7.43
N LEU A 67 11.77 6.75 -6.72
CA LEU A 67 12.65 5.73 -7.27
C LEU A 67 12.00 5.05 -8.48
N CYS A 68 10.77 4.54 -8.33
CA CYS A 68 10.05 3.87 -9.42
C CYS A 68 9.81 4.82 -10.60
N GLU A 69 9.45 6.07 -10.34
CA GLU A 69 9.32 7.15 -11.32
C GLU A 69 10.61 7.35 -12.11
N SER A 70 11.77 7.36 -11.44
CA SER A 70 13.07 7.58 -12.10
C SER A 70 13.48 6.44 -13.04
N PHE A 71 12.91 5.24 -12.87
CA PHE A 71 13.11 4.08 -13.74
C PHE A 71 11.95 3.84 -14.72
N GLY A 72 10.88 4.63 -14.67
CA GLY A 72 9.70 4.42 -15.50
C GLY A 72 8.93 3.13 -15.15
N ILE A 73 8.98 2.69 -13.89
CA ILE A 73 8.34 1.47 -13.41
C ILE A 73 7.09 1.84 -12.60
N ARG A 74 6.02 1.06 -12.78
CA ARG A 74 4.77 1.20 -12.02
C ARG A 74 4.94 0.73 -10.60
N MET A 75 4.11 1.21 -9.70
CA MET A 75 4.15 0.80 -8.29
C MET A 75 2.74 0.64 -7.74
N GLU A 76 2.46 -0.52 -7.16
CA GLU A 76 1.24 -0.73 -6.37
C GLU A 76 1.51 -0.42 -4.89
N VAL A 77 0.54 0.19 -4.22
CA VAL A 77 0.64 0.51 -2.80
C VAL A 77 -0.04 -0.58 -1.98
N HIS A 78 0.71 -1.24 -1.10
CA HIS A 78 0.20 -2.31 -0.25
C HIS A 78 -0.60 -1.77 0.94
N GLY A 79 -1.76 -2.36 1.14
CA GLY A 79 -2.61 -2.21 2.32
C GLY A 79 -3.54 -1.01 2.26
N GLY A 80 -4.64 -1.12 3.01
CA GLY A 80 -5.59 -0.04 3.19
C GLY A 80 -5.07 1.08 4.11
N GLY A 81 -6.00 1.94 4.51
CA GLY A 81 -5.77 3.05 5.42
C GLY A 81 -5.34 4.34 4.73
N PRO A 82 -5.55 5.49 5.38
CA PRO A 82 -5.46 6.78 4.72
C PRO A 82 -4.02 7.21 4.43
N GLY A 83 -3.04 6.62 5.12
CA GLY A 83 -1.61 6.76 4.82
C GLY A 83 -1.27 6.31 3.41
N ASN A 84 -1.69 5.09 3.07
CA ASN A 84 -1.49 4.48 1.77
C ASN A 84 -2.32 5.20 0.70
N LEU A 85 -3.60 5.48 0.98
CA LEU A 85 -4.47 6.22 0.07
C LEU A 85 -3.89 7.61 -0.29
N SER A 86 -3.38 8.34 0.70
CA SER A 86 -2.76 9.66 0.48
C SER A 86 -1.55 9.58 -0.44
N VAL A 87 -0.72 8.55 -0.27
CA VAL A 87 0.43 8.36 -1.16
C VAL A 87 -0.02 7.97 -2.56
N LEU A 88 -0.93 7.00 -2.70
CA LEU A 88 -1.47 6.59 -3.99
C LEU A 88 -2.06 7.78 -4.77
N CYS A 89 -2.86 8.63 -4.13
CA CYS A 89 -3.42 9.83 -4.76
C CYS A 89 -2.37 10.90 -5.10
N ALA A 90 -1.21 10.89 -4.42
CA ALA A 90 -0.11 11.82 -4.67
C ALA A 90 0.93 11.29 -5.67
N MET A 91 0.88 10.00 -6.02
CA MET A 91 1.80 9.39 -6.97
C MET A 91 1.59 9.98 -8.37
N GLY A 92 2.67 10.50 -8.97
CA GLY A 92 2.70 10.93 -10.38
C GLY A 92 2.92 9.79 -11.37
N ILE A 93 2.87 8.54 -10.91
CA ILE A 93 3.13 7.32 -11.68
C ILE A 93 1.97 6.34 -11.53
N PRO A 94 1.81 5.36 -12.45
CA PRO A 94 0.72 4.41 -12.32
C PRO A 94 0.85 3.55 -11.05
N GLY A 95 -0.21 3.59 -10.24
CA GLY A 95 -0.60 2.60 -9.24
C GLY A 95 -2.10 2.40 -9.42
N GLU A 96 -2.48 1.22 -9.89
CA GLU A 96 -3.75 1.03 -10.59
C GLU A 96 -4.94 1.00 -9.62
N PHE A 97 -4.73 0.45 -8.43
CA PHE A 97 -5.80 0.23 -7.46
C PHE A 97 -5.38 0.61 -6.04
N TYR A 98 -6.36 1.10 -5.27
CA TYR A 98 -6.25 1.14 -3.82
C TYR A 98 -6.65 -0.22 -3.25
N GLU A 99 -5.82 -0.78 -2.37
CA GLU A 99 -6.09 -2.05 -1.72
C GLU A 99 -7.09 -1.87 -0.57
N ARG A 100 -8.38 -2.00 -0.88
CA ARG A 100 -9.47 -1.91 0.10
C ARG A 100 -9.81 -3.28 0.67
N GLY A 101 -9.36 -3.55 1.89
CA GLY A 101 -9.55 -4.85 2.54
C GLY A 101 -8.67 -5.04 3.78
N LEU A 102 -8.48 -6.29 4.25
CA LEU A 102 -9.00 -7.53 3.67
C LEU A 102 -10.51 -7.70 3.84
N LEU A 103 -11.14 -8.37 2.88
CA LEU A 103 -12.59 -8.62 2.89
C LEU A 103 -12.89 -10.07 3.27
N HIS A 104 -13.96 -10.27 4.05
CA HIS A 104 -14.45 -11.59 4.43
C HIS A 104 -15.99 -11.59 4.43
N PRO A 105 -16.67 -12.64 3.94
CA PRO A 105 -18.15 -12.66 3.84
C PRO A 105 -18.91 -12.54 5.18
N PHE A 106 -18.20 -12.67 6.31
CA PHE A 106 -18.77 -12.55 7.66
C PHE A 106 -18.35 -11.26 8.38
N ILE A 107 -17.68 -10.34 7.69
CA ILE A 107 -17.26 -9.05 8.23
C ILE A 107 -17.85 -7.98 7.32
N ASP A 108 -18.59 -7.05 7.90
CA ASP A 108 -19.02 -5.85 7.20
C ASP A 108 -17.87 -4.85 7.20
N TYR A 109 -17.23 -4.66 6.05
CA TYR A 109 -16.15 -3.67 5.91
C TYR A 109 -16.69 -2.23 6.01
N GLU A 110 -17.97 -2.02 5.68
CA GLU A 110 -18.58 -0.69 5.74
C GLU A 110 -18.97 -0.27 7.16
N GLU A 111 -18.87 -1.18 8.15
CA GLU A 111 -19.07 -0.85 9.54
C GLU A 111 -17.94 0.07 10.03
N VAL A 112 -18.29 1.30 10.39
CA VAL A 112 -17.33 2.26 10.97
C VAL A 112 -16.80 1.70 12.29
N PRO A 113 -15.48 1.48 12.43
CA PRO A 113 -14.89 1.06 13.70
C PRO A 113 -15.22 2.05 14.82
N PRO A 114 -15.47 1.59 16.06
CA PRO A 114 -16.01 2.44 17.12
C PRO A 114 -15.07 3.59 17.56
N TYR A 115 -13.78 3.47 17.26
CA TYR A 115 -12.79 4.52 17.51
C TYR A 115 -12.75 5.61 16.41
N LEU A 116 -13.65 5.56 15.44
CA LEU A 116 -13.81 6.52 14.35
C LEU A 116 -15.27 6.99 14.25
N ASN A 117 -15.48 8.20 13.75
CA ASN A 117 -16.83 8.71 13.44
C ASN A 117 -17.25 8.41 11.99
N ALA A 118 -16.29 8.12 11.10
CA ALA A 118 -16.52 7.78 9.69
C ALA A 118 -15.44 6.82 9.16
N LEU A 119 -15.75 6.12 8.06
CA LEU A 119 -14.78 5.30 7.35
C LEU A 119 -13.66 6.17 6.76
N PRO A 120 -12.39 5.72 6.80
CA PRO A 120 -11.27 6.46 6.21
C PRO A 120 -11.20 6.37 4.68
N ASP A 121 -11.90 5.40 4.09
CA ASP A 121 -11.85 5.03 2.68
C ASP A 121 -13.25 4.71 2.11
N PRO A 122 -14.21 5.66 2.18
CA PRO A 122 -15.54 5.46 1.62
C PRO A 122 -15.46 5.20 0.12
N MET A 123 -16.20 4.21 -0.36
CA MET A 123 -16.26 3.80 -1.75
C MET A 123 -17.65 4.08 -2.32
N ASP A 124 -17.73 4.63 -3.53
CA ASP A 124 -18.99 4.83 -4.22
C ASP A 124 -19.50 3.56 -4.93
N ASP A 125 -20.71 3.64 -5.49
CA ASP A 125 -21.36 2.54 -6.21
C ASP A 125 -20.64 2.15 -7.53
N GLU A 126 -19.69 2.97 -7.99
CA GLU A 126 -18.86 2.69 -9.17
C GLU A 126 -17.51 2.05 -8.82
N GLY A 127 -17.20 1.90 -7.51
CA GLY A 127 -15.97 1.28 -7.02
C GLY A 127 -14.80 2.25 -6.83
N TYR A 128 -15.05 3.57 -6.82
CA TYR A 128 -14.02 4.57 -6.55
C TYR A 128 -13.99 4.94 -5.07
N VAL A 129 -12.79 4.91 -4.50
CA VAL A 129 -12.53 5.36 -3.12
C VAL A 129 -12.25 6.86 -3.12
N HIS A 130 -12.92 7.58 -2.23
CA HIS A 130 -12.81 9.02 -2.10
C HIS A 130 -11.92 9.40 -0.92
N ILE A 131 -10.79 10.05 -1.20
CA ILE A 131 -9.89 10.56 -0.16
C ILE A 131 -10.54 11.71 0.61
N SER A 132 -10.34 11.73 1.93
CA SER A 132 -10.79 12.82 2.80
C SER A 132 -10.21 14.17 2.37
N GLN A 133 -11.02 15.23 2.47
CA GLN A 133 -10.62 16.61 2.20
C GLN A 133 -10.20 17.37 3.47
N GLU A 134 -10.25 16.73 4.63
CA GLU A 134 -9.85 17.32 5.90
C GLU A 134 -8.32 17.40 6.04
N PRO A 135 -7.79 18.34 6.85
CA PRO A 135 -6.36 18.47 7.07
C PRO A 135 -5.71 17.20 7.65
N GLY A 136 -4.43 16.99 7.31
CA GLY A 136 -3.63 15.89 7.84
C GLY A 136 -3.89 14.59 7.07
N ILE A 137 -4.06 13.47 7.79
CA ILE A 137 -4.29 12.16 7.18
C ILE A 137 -5.78 11.79 7.12
N GLY A 138 -6.68 12.70 7.49
CA GLY A 138 -8.12 12.49 7.30
C GLY A 138 -8.78 11.44 8.19
N TRP A 139 -8.15 11.00 9.28
CA TRP A 139 -8.81 10.19 10.30
C TRP A 139 -9.84 11.04 11.07
N ASP A 140 -11.11 10.66 10.98
CA ASP A 140 -12.17 11.22 11.81
C ASP A 140 -12.26 10.45 13.13
N ILE A 141 -11.39 10.81 14.07
CA ILE A 141 -11.17 10.07 15.32
C ILE A 141 -12.31 10.32 16.32
N ASN A 142 -12.88 9.23 16.85
CA ASN A 142 -13.77 9.28 18.00
C ASN A 142 -12.96 9.30 19.31
N PHE A 143 -12.57 10.50 19.75
CA PHE A 143 -11.80 10.68 20.97
C PHE A 143 -12.57 10.31 22.25
N GLU A 144 -13.90 10.43 22.25
CA GLU A 144 -14.75 10.05 23.39
C GLU A 144 -14.65 8.54 23.64
N TYR A 145 -14.86 7.73 22.59
CA TYR A 145 -14.70 6.28 22.68
C TYR A 145 -13.30 5.88 23.15
N ILE A 146 -12.26 6.55 22.64
CA ILE A 146 -10.87 6.25 23.04
C ILE A 146 -10.65 6.51 24.53
N GLU A 147 -11.12 7.65 25.06
CA GLU A 147 -10.93 7.99 26.47
C GLU A 147 -11.70 7.02 27.40
N GLU A 148 -12.89 6.57 27.00
CA GLU A 148 -13.69 5.61 27.76
C GLU A 148 -13.10 4.18 27.77
N ASN A 149 -12.24 3.84 26.81
CA ASN A 149 -11.70 2.50 26.60
C ASN A 149 -10.17 2.41 26.80
N ARG A 150 -9.59 3.32 27.60
CA ARG A 150 -8.14 3.30 27.87
C ARG A 150 -7.73 2.07 28.67
N VAL A 151 -6.60 1.49 28.29
CA VAL A 151 -5.96 0.39 29.02
C VAL A 151 -4.79 0.98 29.81
N GLU A 152 -4.73 0.68 31.12
CA GLU A 152 -3.61 1.04 32.01
C GLU A 152 -2.43 0.06 31.89
#